data_AF-A0A8H4Q332-F1
#
_entry.id   AF-A0A8H4Q332-F1
#
_cell.length_a   1.000
_cell.length_b   1.000
_cell.length_c   1.000
_cell.angle_alpha   90.00
_cell.angle_beta   90.00
_cell.angle_gamma   90.00
#
_symmetry.space_group_name_H-M   'P 1'
#
loop_
_entity.id
_entity.type
_entity.pdbx_description
1 polymer ?
#
loop_
_entity_poly.entity_id
_entity_poly.type
_entity_poly.pdbx_seq_one_letter_code
_entity_poly.pdbx_strand_id
1 'polypeptide(L)'
;MAALVRERKEVGPAFKAIVFVPTTAFTGFVTHIINRLCPGLPAAAYMDRRSRQNLRVAVLNEFRLARSGILVATDVAARGLNIPSVTSVFQMGLPFDSASYVHRLGRTGRAGCSGIGTVILSEAEEWYVDAHLSSFTLERRDADLDDARARLNPFLRDLNLSTRTKLYQHFLGFYSRYLKGFAWSKQQLVDQANAYARDGLLSPSQPYLRQDLAAAMGLRDLPNLRIGVEEGVDVDRDYPWPIQPIQCRAGMAWREPGTWGKERELIIKNKGPLKWQAVPGG
;
A
#
# COMPACT_ATOMS: atom_id res chain seq x y z
N MET A 1 -10.61 -5.56 -2.79
CA MET A 1 -11.51 -4.93 -3.78
C MET A 1 -12.91 -4.72 -3.22
N ALA A 2 -13.62 -5.79 -2.82
CA ALA A 2 -14.99 -5.72 -2.31
C ALA A 2 -15.19 -4.68 -1.17
N ALA A 3 -14.31 -4.68 -0.17
CA ALA A 3 -14.39 -3.73 0.95
C ALA A 3 -14.34 -2.26 0.50
N LEU A 4 -13.40 -1.91 -0.40
CA LEU A 4 -13.30 -0.56 -0.96
C LEU A 4 -14.56 -0.15 -1.72
N VAL A 5 -15.10 -1.04 -2.56
CA VAL A 5 -16.30 -0.76 -3.37
C VAL A 5 -17.52 -0.55 -2.49
N ARG A 6 -17.69 -1.39 -1.46
CA ARG A 6 -18.78 -1.26 -0.50
C ARG A 6 -18.70 0.05 0.26
N GLU A 7 -17.55 0.37 0.84
CA GLU A 7 -17.38 1.58 1.63
C GLU A 7 -17.51 2.85 0.78
N ARG A 8 -17.08 2.81 -0.50
CA ARG A 8 -17.34 3.88 -1.47
C ARG A 8 -18.84 4.10 -1.69
N LYS A 9 -19.67 3.05 -1.68
CA LYS A 9 -21.13 3.19 -1.81
C LYS A 9 -21.74 3.84 -0.57
N GLU A 10 -21.26 3.48 0.62
CA GLU A 10 -21.74 4.02 1.90
C GLU A 10 -21.33 5.49 2.10
N VAL A 11 -20.06 5.84 1.84
CA VAL A 11 -19.52 7.19 2.03
C VAL A 11 -19.93 8.15 0.89
N GLY A 12 -20.17 7.64 -0.31
CA GLY A 12 -20.57 8.45 -1.46
C GLY A 12 -19.40 9.24 -2.10
N PRO A 13 -19.68 10.37 -2.78
CA PRO A 13 -18.73 11.04 -3.66
C PRO A 13 -17.53 11.70 -2.96
N ALA A 14 -17.57 11.84 -1.63
CA ALA A 14 -16.47 12.36 -0.82
C ALA A 14 -15.49 11.27 -0.36
N PHE A 15 -15.66 10.01 -0.84
CA PHE A 15 -14.81 8.89 -0.43
C PHE A 15 -13.33 9.17 -0.67
N LYS A 16 -12.58 9.18 0.43
CA LYS A 16 -11.15 9.43 0.43
C LYS A 16 -10.52 8.45 1.38
N ALA A 17 -9.64 7.59 0.86
CA ALA A 17 -9.15 6.44 1.62
C ALA A 17 -7.63 6.33 1.63
N ILE A 18 -7.11 5.76 2.70
CA ILE A 18 -5.73 5.28 2.75
C ILE A 18 -5.74 3.76 2.87
N VAL A 19 -4.93 3.10 2.06
CA VAL A 19 -4.73 1.64 2.10
C VAL A 19 -3.29 1.38 2.54
N PHE A 20 -3.13 0.90 3.78
CA PHE A 20 -1.86 0.43 4.28
C PHE A 20 -1.59 -0.99 3.80
N VAL A 21 -0.38 -1.21 3.29
CA VAL A 21 0.08 -2.51 2.79
C VAL A 21 1.44 -2.86 3.40
N PRO A 22 1.79 -4.15 3.49
CA PRO A 22 2.95 -4.60 4.25
C PRO A 22 4.28 -4.29 3.56
N THR A 23 4.30 -4.25 2.22
CA THR A 23 5.55 -4.16 1.46
C THR A 23 5.49 -3.18 0.31
N THR A 24 6.66 -2.68 -0.11
CA THR A 24 6.80 -1.75 -1.25
C THR A 24 6.49 -2.39 -2.60
N ALA A 25 6.65 -3.72 -2.75
CA ALA A 25 6.19 -4.38 -3.97
C ALA A 25 4.65 -4.37 -4.03
N PHE A 26 4.00 -4.59 -2.88
CA PHE A 26 2.56 -4.65 -2.78
C PHE A 26 1.88 -3.29 -3.00
N THR A 27 2.53 -2.16 -2.68
CA THR A 27 1.96 -0.82 -2.93
C THR A 27 1.60 -0.61 -4.39
N GLY A 28 2.54 -0.84 -5.32
CA GLY A 28 2.27 -0.67 -6.75
C GLY A 28 1.28 -1.72 -7.27
N PHE A 29 1.41 -2.97 -6.83
CA PHE A 29 0.52 -4.07 -7.22
C PHE A 29 -0.95 -3.79 -6.85
N VAL A 30 -1.22 -3.47 -5.58
CA VAL A 30 -2.57 -3.15 -5.10
C VAL A 30 -3.13 -1.92 -5.80
N THR A 31 -2.30 -0.90 -6.01
CA THR A 31 -2.72 0.32 -6.73
C THR A 31 -3.10 0.04 -8.16
N HIS A 32 -2.36 -0.83 -8.84
CA HIS A 32 -2.67 -1.24 -10.20
C HIS A 32 -3.99 -2.03 -10.26
N ILE A 33 -4.19 -2.98 -9.33
CA ILE A 33 -5.45 -3.72 -9.19
C ILE A 33 -6.64 -2.77 -8.99
N ILE A 34 -6.52 -1.82 -8.06
CA ILE A 34 -7.60 -0.86 -7.77
C ILE A 34 -7.95 -0.08 -9.03
N ASN A 35 -6.95 0.47 -9.72
CA ASN A 35 -7.19 1.30 -10.89
C ASN A 35 -7.71 0.54 -12.11
N ARG A 36 -7.31 -0.73 -12.30
CA ARG A 36 -7.74 -1.52 -13.47
C ARG A 36 -9.04 -2.27 -13.24
N LEU A 37 -9.21 -2.85 -12.07
CA LEU A 37 -10.28 -3.80 -11.82
C LEU A 37 -11.46 -3.17 -11.08
N CYS A 38 -11.32 -1.96 -10.53
CA CYS A 38 -12.38 -1.30 -9.76
C CYS A 38 -12.75 0.08 -10.37
N PRO A 39 -13.42 0.12 -11.53
CA PRO A 39 -13.74 1.38 -12.24
C PRO A 39 -14.66 2.32 -11.45
N GLY A 40 -15.43 1.82 -10.47
CA GLY A 40 -16.27 2.64 -9.59
C GLY A 40 -15.53 3.32 -8.43
N LEU A 41 -14.23 3.07 -8.28
CA LEU A 41 -13.39 3.70 -7.27
C LEU A 41 -12.67 4.93 -7.83
N PRO A 42 -12.39 5.95 -7.00
CA PRO A 42 -11.57 7.07 -7.45
C PRO A 42 -10.13 6.61 -7.72
N ALA A 43 -9.38 7.44 -8.45
CA ALA A 43 -8.00 7.15 -8.79
C ALA A 43 -7.15 6.84 -7.55
N ALA A 44 -6.38 5.76 -7.65
CA ALA A 44 -5.42 5.36 -6.64
C ALA A 44 -4.00 5.74 -7.05
N ALA A 45 -3.26 6.36 -6.13
CA ALA A 45 -1.83 6.55 -6.22
C ALA A 45 -1.14 5.84 -5.07
N TYR A 46 0.16 5.56 -5.21
CA TYR A 46 0.93 4.94 -4.15
C TYR A 46 2.16 5.72 -3.77
N MET A 47 2.62 5.46 -2.55
CA MET A 47 3.84 6.03 -2.00
C MET A 47 4.58 4.95 -1.23
N ASP A 48 5.86 4.80 -1.52
CA ASP A 48 6.73 3.85 -0.83
C ASP A 48 8.03 4.51 -0.34
N ARG A 49 8.86 3.76 0.37
CA ARG A 49 10.16 4.27 0.88
C ARG A 49 11.24 4.42 -0.20
N ARG A 50 11.09 3.76 -1.36
CA ARG A 50 12.07 3.80 -2.46
C ARG A 50 11.85 5.05 -3.34
N SER A 51 10.66 5.64 -3.24
CA SER A 51 10.26 6.87 -3.89
C SER A 51 11.14 8.05 -3.47
N ARG A 52 11.56 8.88 -4.43
CA ARG A 52 12.30 10.11 -4.12
C ARG A 52 11.44 11.04 -3.25
N GLN A 53 12.08 11.77 -2.33
CA GLN A 53 11.36 12.61 -1.36
C GLN A 53 10.42 13.64 -2.02
N ASN A 54 10.87 14.28 -3.10
CA ASN A 54 10.06 15.24 -3.86
C ASN A 54 8.77 14.61 -4.42
N LEU A 55 8.86 13.38 -4.93
CA LEU A 55 7.71 12.63 -5.46
C LEU A 55 6.72 12.27 -4.34
N ARG A 56 7.22 11.85 -3.17
CA ARG A 56 6.38 11.59 -1.99
C ARG A 56 5.59 12.83 -1.57
N VAL A 57 6.27 13.98 -1.51
CA VAL A 57 5.64 15.26 -1.17
C VAL A 57 4.61 15.68 -2.22
N ALA A 58 4.91 15.50 -3.52
CA ALA A 58 3.98 15.82 -4.61
C ALA A 58 2.70 14.99 -4.53
N VAL A 59 2.81 13.65 -4.43
CA VAL A 59 1.66 12.74 -4.30
C VAL A 59 0.83 13.07 -3.06
N LEU A 60 1.47 13.39 -1.94
CA LEU A 60 0.77 13.74 -0.72
C LEU A 60 0.02 15.08 -0.84
N ASN A 61 0.63 16.08 -1.47
CA ASN A 61 -0.02 17.38 -1.71
C ASN A 61 -1.23 17.22 -2.62
N GLU A 62 -1.12 16.44 -3.70
CA GLU A 62 -2.27 16.12 -4.55
C GLU A 62 -3.37 15.40 -3.78
N PHE A 63 -3.00 14.36 -3.01
CA PHE A 63 -3.96 13.64 -2.19
C PHE A 63 -4.63 14.57 -1.18
N ARG A 64 -3.90 15.52 -0.58
CA ARG A 64 -4.46 16.52 0.34
C ARG A 64 -5.51 17.40 -0.34
N LEU A 65 -5.24 17.88 -1.55
CA LEU A 65 -6.15 18.75 -2.31
C LEU A 65 -7.32 17.99 -2.95
N ALA A 66 -7.19 16.68 -3.17
CA ALA A 66 -8.23 15.88 -3.79
C ALA A 66 -9.48 15.75 -2.89
N ARG A 67 -10.66 15.98 -3.47
CA ARG A 67 -11.96 15.75 -2.79
C ARG A 67 -12.25 14.26 -2.59
N SER A 68 -11.77 13.42 -3.50
CA SER A 68 -11.90 11.96 -3.47
C SER A 68 -10.62 11.34 -4.06
N GLY A 69 -10.20 10.19 -3.55
CA GLY A 69 -8.96 9.54 -3.97
C GLY A 69 -8.55 8.41 -3.04
N ILE A 70 -7.66 7.54 -3.52
CA ILE A 70 -7.08 6.46 -2.72
C ILE A 70 -5.56 6.63 -2.67
N LEU A 71 -4.99 6.60 -1.46
CA LEU A 71 -3.54 6.57 -1.26
C LEU A 71 -3.12 5.21 -0.72
N VAL A 72 -2.30 4.47 -1.47
CA VAL A 72 -1.73 3.19 -1.05
C VAL A 72 -0.32 3.42 -0.50
N ALA A 73 -0.05 2.99 0.73
CA ALA A 73 1.23 3.29 1.39
C ALA A 73 1.72 2.18 2.32
N THR A 74 3.02 2.21 2.62
CA THR A 74 3.61 1.44 3.74
C THR A 74 3.77 2.34 4.97
N ASP A 75 3.91 1.77 6.17
CA ASP A 75 4.13 2.55 7.40
C ASP A 75 5.33 3.50 7.30
N VAL A 76 6.44 2.99 6.75
CA VAL A 76 7.67 3.78 6.58
C VAL A 76 7.47 4.94 5.61
N ALA A 77 6.64 4.75 4.58
CA ALA A 77 6.33 5.83 3.65
C ALA A 77 5.49 6.93 4.29
N ALA A 78 4.67 6.60 5.29
CA ALA A 78 3.79 7.52 6.00
C ALA A 78 4.47 8.28 7.16
N ARG A 79 5.57 7.75 7.72
CA ARG A 79 6.29 8.37 8.84
C ARG A 79 6.92 9.71 8.43
N GLY A 80 6.78 10.72 9.29
CA GLY A 80 7.32 12.07 9.06
C GLY A 80 6.51 12.92 8.07
N LEU A 81 5.38 12.42 7.55
CA LEU A 81 4.49 13.16 6.67
C LEU A 81 3.17 13.48 7.37
N ASN A 82 2.72 14.73 7.25
CA ASN A 82 1.41 15.15 7.75
C ASN A 82 0.31 14.69 6.77
N ILE A 83 -0.14 13.45 6.94
CA ILE A 83 -1.20 12.87 6.13
C ILE A 83 -2.55 13.44 6.58
N PRO A 84 -3.37 13.97 5.66
CA PRO A 84 -4.67 14.56 5.99
C PRO A 84 -5.63 13.52 6.58
N SER A 85 -6.62 13.99 7.33
CA SER A 85 -7.73 13.13 7.77
C SER A 85 -8.48 12.60 6.56
N VAL A 86 -8.89 11.34 6.61
CA VAL A 86 -9.59 10.64 5.53
C VAL A 86 -10.90 10.05 6.03
N THR A 87 -11.82 9.72 5.13
CA THR A 87 -13.10 9.07 5.50
C THR A 87 -12.89 7.63 5.93
N SER A 88 -11.83 7.01 5.39
CA SER A 88 -11.71 5.56 5.33
C SER A 88 -10.24 5.12 5.45
N VAL A 89 -9.97 4.16 6.33
CA VAL A 89 -8.65 3.53 6.46
C VAL A 89 -8.78 2.03 6.25
N PHE A 90 -8.02 1.51 5.29
CA PHE A 90 -7.88 0.09 5.04
C PHE A 90 -6.48 -0.37 5.42
N GLN A 91 -6.38 -1.54 6.04
CA GLN A 91 -5.11 -2.16 6.41
C GLN A 91 -5.09 -3.57 5.85
N MET A 92 -4.15 -3.88 4.95
CA MET A 92 -3.97 -5.21 4.40
C MET A 92 -2.79 -5.90 5.10
N GLY A 93 -3.03 -7.11 5.59
CA GLY A 93 -2.03 -7.92 6.29
C GLY A 93 -1.67 -7.38 7.67
N LEU A 94 -0.69 -8.04 8.30
CA LEU A 94 -0.31 -7.78 9.67
C LEU A 94 0.34 -6.39 9.87
N PRO A 95 -0.09 -5.60 10.87
CA PRO A 95 0.71 -4.50 11.40
C PRO A 95 2.02 -5.03 12.02
N PHE A 96 3.01 -4.15 12.19
CA PHE A 96 4.23 -4.50 12.94
C PHE A 96 3.94 -4.70 14.44
N ASP A 97 3.06 -3.87 14.99
CA ASP A 97 2.63 -3.89 16.39
C ASP A 97 1.24 -3.25 16.54
N SER A 98 0.64 -3.40 17.72
CA SER A 98 -0.66 -2.80 18.06
C SER A 98 -0.63 -1.27 17.97
N ALA A 99 0.48 -0.64 18.33
CA ALA A 99 0.65 0.82 18.21
C ALA A 99 0.55 1.29 16.75
N SER A 100 1.12 0.53 15.81
CA SER A 100 1.06 0.80 14.38
C SER A 100 -0.37 0.68 13.86
N TYR A 101 -1.14 -0.33 14.32
CA TYR A 101 -2.57 -0.43 14.01
C TYR A 101 -3.32 0.84 14.44
N VAL A 102 -3.13 1.29 15.68
CA VAL A 102 -3.77 2.51 16.21
C VAL A 102 -3.32 3.75 15.45
N HIS A 103 -2.05 3.89 15.11
CA HIS A 103 -1.52 5.02 14.34
C HIS A 103 -2.08 5.10 12.91
N ARG A 104 -2.30 3.94 12.28
CA ARG A 104 -2.95 3.82 10.97
C ARG A 104 -4.43 4.20 11.08
N LEU A 105 -5.15 3.62 12.04
CA LEU A 105 -6.57 3.89 12.26
C LEU A 105 -6.81 5.37 12.59
N GLY A 106 -5.92 5.98 13.36
CA GLY A 106 -5.97 7.40 13.70
C GLY A 106 -5.76 8.36 12.51
N ARG A 107 -5.72 7.88 11.25
CA ARG A 107 -5.82 8.72 10.05
C ARG A 107 -7.27 9.05 9.67
N THR A 108 -8.26 8.37 10.25
CA THR A 108 -9.68 8.71 10.12
C THR A 108 -10.26 9.12 11.48
N GLY A 109 -11.54 9.52 11.51
CA GLY A 109 -12.27 9.81 12.74
C GLY A 109 -11.78 11.04 13.51
N ARG A 110 -11.12 12.01 12.85
CA ARG A 110 -10.56 13.20 13.51
C ARG A 110 -11.56 14.36 13.55
N ALA A 111 -11.38 15.27 14.51
CA ALA A 111 -12.12 16.53 14.63
C ALA A 111 -13.66 16.34 14.65
N GLY A 112 -14.14 15.29 15.33
CA GLY A 112 -15.57 14.99 15.45
C GLY A 112 -16.23 14.40 14.19
N CYS A 113 -15.46 14.16 13.13
CA CYS A 113 -15.96 13.47 11.94
C CYS A 113 -16.03 11.96 12.17
N SER A 114 -17.03 11.29 11.60
CA SER A 114 -17.07 9.83 11.54
C SER A 114 -15.97 9.29 10.61
N GLY A 115 -15.50 8.08 10.91
CA GLY A 115 -14.43 7.43 10.18
C GLY A 115 -14.56 5.93 10.24
N ILE A 116 -14.24 5.24 9.15
CA ILE A 116 -14.34 3.79 9.06
C ILE A 116 -12.93 3.19 8.95
N GLY A 117 -12.66 2.20 9.79
CA GLY A 117 -11.42 1.42 9.79
C GLY A 117 -11.69 -0.03 9.44
N THR A 118 -11.09 -0.51 8.35
CA THR A 118 -11.20 -1.90 7.90
C THR A 118 -9.82 -2.56 7.93
N VAL A 119 -9.71 -3.69 8.63
CA VAL A 119 -8.53 -4.57 8.54
C VAL A 119 -8.88 -5.79 7.68
N ILE A 120 -7.97 -6.17 6.78
CA ILE A 120 -8.12 -7.28 5.85
C ILE A 120 -7.00 -8.27 6.17
N LEU A 121 -7.38 -9.42 6.71
CA LEU A 121 -6.49 -10.50 7.10
C LEU A 121 -6.90 -11.77 6.36
N SER A 122 -5.93 -12.62 6.10
CA SER A 122 -6.18 -14.03 5.77
C SER A 122 -6.58 -14.80 7.02
N GLU A 123 -7.21 -15.97 6.84
CA GLU A 123 -7.55 -16.87 7.94
C GLU A 123 -6.33 -17.23 8.79
N ALA A 124 -5.18 -17.49 8.15
CA ALA A 124 -3.93 -17.78 8.83
C ALA A 124 -3.41 -16.60 9.69
N GLU A 125 -3.85 -15.36 9.43
CA GLU A 125 -3.46 -14.16 10.16
C GLU A 125 -4.40 -13.84 11.34
N GLU A 126 -5.48 -14.59 11.53
CA GLU A 126 -6.52 -14.29 12.53
C GLU A 126 -5.96 -14.30 13.97
N TRP A 127 -4.95 -15.12 14.27
CA TRP A 127 -4.26 -15.14 15.57
C TRP A 127 -3.80 -13.75 16.02
N TYR A 128 -3.50 -12.85 15.08
CA TYR A 128 -3.06 -11.49 15.39
C TYR A 128 -4.18 -10.68 16.05
N VAL A 129 -5.43 -10.90 15.64
CA VAL A 129 -6.60 -10.22 16.20
C VAL A 129 -6.71 -10.53 17.68
N ASP A 130 -6.67 -11.80 18.04
CA ASP A 130 -6.81 -12.23 19.44
C ASP A 130 -5.62 -11.77 20.28
N ALA A 131 -4.41 -11.82 19.71
CA ALA A 131 -3.19 -11.44 20.42
C ALA A 131 -3.00 -9.92 20.60
N HIS A 132 -3.46 -9.09 19.65
CA HIS A 132 -3.10 -7.66 19.62
C HIS A 132 -4.27 -6.69 19.52
N LEU A 133 -5.45 -7.16 19.10
CA LEU A 133 -6.63 -6.33 18.85
C LEU A 133 -7.83 -6.71 19.73
N SER A 134 -7.63 -7.53 20.76
CA SER A 134 -8.68 -7.98 21.68
C SER A 134 -9.39 -6.85 22.44
N SER A 135 -8.78 -5.67 22.54
CA SER A 135 -9.38 -4.47 23.11
C SER A 135 -10.33 -3.72 22.16
N PHE A 136 -10.39 -4.10 20.88
CA PHE A 136 -11.27 -3.47 19.88
C PHE A 136 -12.48 -4.35 19.61
N THR A 137 -13.67 -3.73 19.53
CA THR A 137 -14.85 -4.39 18.99
C THR A 137 -14.75 -4.45 17.46
N LEU A 138 -14.53 -5.65 16.93
CA LEU A 138 -14.42 -5.88 15.49
C LEU A 138 -15.65 -6.61 14.96
N GLU A 139 -16.23 -6.08 13.88
CA GLU A 139 -17.26 -6.77 13.12
C GLU A 139 -16.59 -7.67 12.08
N ARG A 140 -16.72 -8.99 12.25
CA ARG A 140 -16.20 -9.96 11.27
C ARG A 140 -17.12 -10.04 10.06
N ARG A 141 -16.54 -10.02 8.86
CA ARG A 141 -17.26 -10.20 7.61
C ARG A 141 -16.44 -11.05 6.65
N ASP A 142 -17.07 -12.09 6.12
CA ASP A 142 -16.46 -12.93 5.10
C ASP A 142 -16.39 -12.19 3.75
N ALA A 143 -15.34 -12.51 3.00
CA ALA A 143 -15.18 -12.00 1.65
C ALA A 143 -15.68 -13.04 0.65
N ASP A 144 -16.50 -12.61 -0.32
CA ASP A 144 -16.76 -13.39 -1.53
C ASP A 144 -15.45 -13.48 -2.34
N LEU A 145 -14.81 -14.64 -2.25
CA LEU A 145 -13.55 -14.91 -2.94
C LEU A 145 -13.77 -15.34 -4.38
N ASP A 146 -14.95 -15.83 -4.75
CA ASP A 146 -15.22 -16.38 -6.08
C ASP A 146 -15.32 -15.26 -7.11
N ASP A 147 -16.10 -14.21 -6.85
CA ASP A 147 -16.13 -13.00 -7.71
C ASP A 147 -14.74 -12.35 -7.77
N ALA A 148 -14.07 -12.24 -6.62
CA ALA A 148 -12.76 -11.62 -6.55
C ALA A 148 -11.72 -12.37 -7.38
N ARG A 149 -11.71 -13.71 -7.32
CA ARG A 149 -10.84 -14.58 -8.12
C ARG A 149 -11.18 -14.48 -9.61
N ALA A 150 -12.47 -14.53 -9.97
CA ALA A 150 -12.90 -14.43 -11.37
C ALA A 150 -12.41 -13.14 -12.04
N ARG A 151 -12.45 -12.01 -11.31
CA ARG A 151 -11.98 -10.70 -11.81
C ARG A 151 -10.47 -10.56 -11.78
N LEU A 152 -9.79 -11.17 -10.81
CA LEU A 152 -8.36 -11.04 -10.62
C LEU A 152 -7.54 -11.98 -11.51
N ASN A 153 -8.05 -13.18 -11.80
CA ASN A 153 -7.32 -14.22 -12.56
C ASN A 153 -6.85 -13.76 -13.94
N PRO A 154 -7.65 -13.08 -14.78
CA PRO A 154 -7.16 -12.56 -16.07
C PRO A 154 -5.98 -11.60 -15.88
N PHE A 155 -6.07 -10.69 -14.91
CA PHE A 155 -5.00 -9.76 -14.58
C PHE A 155 -3.73 -10.48 -14.08
N LEU A 156 -3.87 -11.53 -13.26
CA LEU A 156 -2.74 -12.31 -12.75
C LEU A 156 -2.03 -13.09 -13.85
N ARG A 157 -2.74 -13.58 -14.87
CA ARG A 157 -2.14 -14.27 -16.01
C ARG A 157 -1.24 -13.34 -16.82
N ASP A 158 -1.64 -12.08 -16.96
CA ASP A 158 -0.91 -11.06 -17.71
C ASP A 158 0.26 -10.44 -16.94
N LEU A 159 0.45 -10.77 -15.66
CA LEU A 159 1.61 -10.29 -14.92
C LEU A 159 2.89 -10.75 -15.60
N ASN A 160 3.93 -9.91 -15.53
CA ASN A 160 5.25 -10.31 -15.96
C ASN A 160 5.96 -11.11 -14.84
N LEU A 161 7.01 -11.82 -15.24
CA LEU A 161 7.75 -12.68 -14.34
C LEU A 161 8.51 -11.88 -13.27
N SER A 162 9.08 -10.72 -13.63
CA SER A 162 9.75 -9.81 -12.70
C SER A 162 8.86 -9.40 -11.53
N THR A 163 7.58 -9.08 -11.78
CA THR A 163 6.61 -8.73 -10.73
C THR A 163 6.31 -9.92 -9.84
N ARG A 164 6.11 -11.11 -10.40
CA ARG A 164 5.85 -12.32 -9.60
C ARG A 164 7.04 -12.65 -8.70
N THR A 165 8.24 -12.62 -9.25
CA THR A 165 9.49 -12.84 -8.50
C THR A 165 9.66 -11.80 -7.40
N LYS A 166 9.39 -10.52 -7.68
CA LYS A 166 9.45 -9.46 -6.66
C LYS A 166 8.42 -9.66 -5.55
N LEU A 167 7.16 -9.96 -5.88
CA LEU A 167 6.10 -10.22 -4.91
C LEU A 167 6.43 -11.45 -4.04
N TYR A 168 6.96 -12.51 -4.64
CA TYR A 168 7.41 -13.72 -3.94
C TYR A 168 8.54 -13.42 -2.93
N GLN A 169 9.59 -12.71 -3.34
CA GLN A 169 10.69 -12.32 -2.44
C GLN A 169 10.20 -11.43 -1.29
N HIS A 170 9.26 -10.53 -1.57
CA HIS A 170 8.65 -9.66 -0.57
C HIS A 170 7.73 -10.42 0.40
N PHE A 171 7.02 -11.45 -0.08
CA PHE A 171 6.23 -12.35 0.78
C PHE A 171 7.13 -13.05 1.79
N LEU A 172 8.19 -13.73 1.32
CA LEU A 172 9.16 -14.41 2.18
C LEU A 172 9.77 -13.46 3.21
N GLY A 173 10.25 -12.30 2.74
CA GLY A 173 10.87 -11.30 3.60
C GLY A 173 9.91 -10.62 4.58
N PHE A 174 8.61 -10.65 4.33
CA PHE A 174 7.61 -10.14 5.26
C PHE A 174 7.29 -11.18 6.33
N TYR A 175 6.85 -12.37 5.92
CA TYR A 175 6.39 -13.42 6.84
C TYR A 175 7.52 -14.10 7.62
N SER A 176 8.78 -14.00 7.18
CA SER A 176 9.94 -14.47 7.98
C SER A 176 10.06 -13.79 9.34
N ARG A 177 9.45 -12.61 9.52
CA ARG A 177 9.41 -11.89 10.80
C ARG A 177 8.34 -12.40 11.76
N TYR A 178 7.36 -13.15 11.26
CA TYR A 178 6.16 -13.55 12.00
C TYR A 178 6.07 -15.05 12.28
N LEU A 179 7.14 -15.82 12.01
CA LEU A 179 7.16 -17.29 12.15
C LEU A 179 6.57 -17.79 13.46
N LYS A 180 6.92 -17.15 14.59
CA LYS A 180 6.40 -17.51 15.92
C LYS A 180 4.88 -17.38 16.01
N GLY A 181 4.31 -16.32 15.45
CA GLY A 181 2.87 -16.07 15.47
C GLY A 181 2.09 -17.09 14.65
N PHE A 182 2.64 -17.50 13.50
CA PHE A 182 2.06 -18.55 12.67
C PHE A 182 2.38 -19.98 13.12
N ALA A 183 3.21 -20.15 14.16
CA ALA A 183 3.81 -21.44 14.53
C ALA A 183 4.48 -22.16 13.34
N TRP A 184 5.10 -21.40 12.43
CA TRP A 184 5.76 -21.93 11.25
C TRP A 184 7.26 -22.17 11.47
N SER A 185 7.73 -23.31 10.97
CA SER A 185 9.13 -23.52 10.65
C SER A 185 9.53 -22.71 9.40
N LYS A 186 10.84 -22.54 9.19
CA LYS A 186 11.34 -21.91 7.96
C LYS A 186 10.96 -22.69 6.69
N GLN A 187 10.83 -24.01 6.78
CA GLN A 187 10.37 -24.83 5.66
C GLN A 187 8.91 -24.52 5.33
N GLN A 188 8.04 -24.45 6.34
CA GLN A 188 6.64 -24.07 6.13
C GLN A 188 6.50 -22.67 5.53
N LEU A 189 7.36 -21.71 5.90
CA LEU A 189 7.40 -20.40 5.23
C LEU A 189 7.67 -20.54 3.71
N VAL A 190 8.64 -21.37 3.34
CA VAL A 190 8.96 -21.63 1.92
C VAL A 190 7.79 -22.29 1.21
N ASP A 191 7.17 -23.30 1.82
CA ASP A 191 6.03 -24.01 1.26
C ASP A 191 4.83 -23.07 1.06
N GLN A 192 4.54 -22.19 2.03
CA GLN A 192 3.50 -21.18 1.92
C GLN A 192 3.81 -20.13 0.86
N ALA A 193 5.06 -19.72 0.72
CA ALA A 193 5.47 -18.81 -0.35
C ALA A 193 5.30 -19.46 -1.73
N ASN A 194 5.58 -20.76 -1.85
CA ASN A 194 5.41 -21.52 -3.08
C ASN A 194 3.93 -21.67 -3.45
N ALA A 195 3.07 -21.96 -2.46
CA ALA A 195 1.62 -21.94 -2.65
C ALA A 195 1.13 -20.54 -3.06
N TYR A 196 1.63 -19.47 -2.43
CA TYR A 196 1.33 -18.11 -2.84
C TYR A 196 1.74 -17.80 -4.28
N ALA A 197 2.94 -18.22 -4.72
CA ALA A 197 3.39 -18.03 -6.09
C ALA A 197 2.50 -18.78 -7.10
N ARG A 198 2.19 -20.05 -6.82
CA ARG A 198 1.40 -20.90 -7.73
C ARG A 198 -0.07 -20.49 -7.74
N ASP A 199 -0.69 -20.40 -6.58
CA ASP A 199 -2.14 -20.29 -6.43
C ASP A 199 -2.59 -18.83 -6.32
N GLY A 200 -1.76 -17.96 -5.73
CA GLY A 200 -2.06 -16.54 -5.53
C GLY A 200 -1.57 -15.62 -6.65
N LEU A 201 -0.46 -15.96 -7.32
CA LEU A 201 0.11 -15.16 -8.41
C LEU A 201 -0.02 -15.82 -9.79
N LEU A 202 -0.56 -17.05 -9.84
CA LEU A 202 -0.62 -17.88 -11.05
C LEU A 202 0.73 -17.94 -11.76
N SER A 203 1.80 -18.07 -10.99
CA SER A 203 3.16 -18.12 -11.53
C SER A 203 3.35 -19.39 -12.33
N PRO A 204 3.85 -19.30 -13.58
CA PRO A 204 4.05 -20.48 -14.44
C PRO A 204 5.16 -21.40 -13.91
N SER A 205 6.09 -20.84 -13.14
CA SER A 205 7.21 -21.54 -12.52
C SER A 205 7.44 -20.99 -11.11
N GLN A 206 8.19 -21.75 -10.30
CA GLN A 206 8.64 -21.27 -9.00
C GLN A 206 9.62 -20.09 -9.20
N PRO A 207 9.33 -18.91 -8.62
CA PRO A 207 10.22 -17.76 -8.72
C PRO A 207 11.54 -17.95 -7.96
N TYR A 208 12.58 -17.24 -8.40
CA TYR A 208 13.88 -17.26 -7.72
C TYR A 208 13.93 -16.33 -6.50
N LEU A 209 14.62 -16.77 -5.46
CA LEU A 209 15.02 -15.95 -4.32
C LEU A 209 16.48 -15.52 -4.48
N ARG A 210 16.75 -14.22 -4.36
CA ARG A 210 18.13 -13.72 -4.39
C ARG A 210 18.98 -14.31 -3.26
N GLN A 211 20.24 -14.58 -3.55
CA GLN A 211 21.18 -15.19 -2.61
C GLN A 211 21.36 -14.40 -1.30
N ASP A 212 21.40 -13.06 -1.38
CA ASP A 212 21.53 -12.18 -0.23
C ASP A 212 20.28 -12.21 0.66
N LEU A 213 19.09 -12.23 0.06
CA LEU A 213 17.83 -12.36 0.78
C LEU A 213 17.68 -13.74 1.43
N ALA A 214 18.06 -14.81 0.71
CA ALA A 214 18.09 -16.16 1.26
C ALA A 214 19.02 -16.27 2.47
N ALA A 215 20.19 -15.63 2.40
CA ALA A 215 21.14 -15.57 3.51
C ALA A 215 20.56 -14.83 4.72
N ALA A 216 20.02 -13.63 4.50
CA ALA A 216 19.47 -12.77 5.55
C ALA A 216 18.30 -13.42 6.30
N MET A 217 17.50 -14.24 5.61
CA MET A 217 16.40 -15.01 6.21
C MET A 217 16.84 -16.40 6.71
N GLY A 218 18.07 -16.82 6.42
CA GLY A 218 18.60 -18.14 6.73
C GLY A 218 17.80 -19.26 6.09
N LEU A 219 17.53 -19.15 4.79
CA LEU A 219 16.75 -20.09 3.97
C LEU A 219 17.62 -20.85 2.94
N ARG A 220 18.95 -20.68 2.96
CA ARG A 220 19.85 -21.15 1.89
C ARG A 220 19.75 -22.64 1.58
N ASP A 221 19.64 -23.46 2.61
CA ASP A 221 19.76 -24.91 2.49
C ASP A 221 18.39 -25.61 2.52
N LEU A 222 17.30 -24.85 2.37
CA LEU A 222 15.96 -25.41 2.42
C LEU A 222 15.55 -26.02 1.07
N PRO A 223 14.95 -27.22 1.07
CA PRO A 223 14.39 -27.80 -0.14
C PRO A 223 13.23 -26.96 -0.68
N ASN A 224 12.89 -27.21 -1.95
CA ASN A 224 11.82 -26.53 -2.66
C ASN A 224 11.99 -25.00 -2.67
N LEU A 225 13.22 -24.51 -2.82
CA LEU A 225 13.53 -23.10 -2.96
C LEU A 225 14.58 -22.89 -4.04
N ARG A 226 14.25 -22.13 -5.07
CA ARG A 226 15.21 -21.74 -6.12
C ARG A 226 15.97 -20.50 -5.66
N ILE A 227 17.28 -20.62 -5.52
CA ILE A 227 18.14 -19.50 -5.14
C ILE A 227 18.97 -19.06 -6.33
N GLY A 228 18.93 -17.77 -6.65
CA GLY A 228 19.65 -17.20 -7.77
C GLY A 228 18.97 -15.97 -8.35
N VAL A 229 19.25 -15.74 -9.62
CA VAL A 229 18.59 -14.75 -10.46
C VAL A 229 18.00 -15.46 -11.66
N GLU A 230 16.90 -14.93 -12.18
CA GLU A 230 16.27 -15.44 -13.38
C GLU A 230 16.87 -14.73 -14.60
N GLU A 231 17.33 -15.48 -15.59
CA GLU A 231 17.96 -14.90 -16.78
C GLU A 231 17.00 -13.97 -17.51
N GLY A 232 17.47 -12.78 -17.88
CA GLY A 232 16.67 -11.78 -18.58
C GLY A 232 15.62 -11.06 -17.72
N VAL A 233 15.61 -11.26 -16.39
CA VAL A 233 14.67 -10.63 -15.46
C VAL A 233 15.41 -9.74 -14.46
N ASP A 234 15.19 -8.42 -14.53
CA ASP A 234 15.70 -7.47 -13.54
C ASP A 234 14.57 -7.02 -12.60
N VAL A 235 14.45 -7.66 -11.44
CA VAL A 235 13.38 -7.39 -10.46
C VAL A 235 13.36 -5.96 -9.91
N ASP A 236 14.48 -5.24 -9.96
CA ASP A 236 14.58 -3.88 -9.44
C ASP A 236 14.37 -2.84 -10.55
N ARG A 237 14.85 -3.09 -11.78
CA ARG A 237 14.67 -2.20 -12.94
C ARG A 237 13.33 -2.38 -13.64
N ASP A 238 12.83 -3.60 -13.75
CA ASP A 238 11.59 -3.94 -14.48
C ASP A 238 10.34 -3.71 -13.63
N TYR A 239 10.38 -2.81 -12.64
CA TYR A 239 9.21 -2.51 -11.83
C TYR A 239 8.16 -1.82 -12.71
N PRO A 240 7.06 -2.50 -13.06
CA PRO A 240 6.25 -2.06 -14.20
C PRO A 240 5.31 -0.91 -13.86
N TRP A 241 5.20 -0.55 -12.58
CA TRP A 241 4.24 0.42 -12.08
C TRP A 241 4.99 1.66 -11.61
N PRO A 242 5.28 2.66 -12.46
CA PRO A 242 5.75 3.94 -11.97
C PRO A 242 4.67 4.60 -11.11
N ILE A 243 5.07 5.39 -10.12
CA ILE A 243 4.13 6.19 -9.32
C ILE A 243 3.44 7.16 -10.27
N GLN A 244 2.13 6.97 -10.42
CA GLN A 244 1.30 7.90 -11.16
C GLN A 244 0.50 8.75 -10.19
N PRO A 245 0.41 10.07 -10.44
CA PRO A 245 -0.30 10.94 -9.52
C PRO A 245 -1.82 10.84 -9.68
N ILE A 246 -2.55 11.29 -8.67
CA ILE A 246 -4.00 11.12 -8.57
C ILE A 246 -4.70 11.98 -9.65
N GLN A 247 -4.15 13.16 -9.92
CA GLN A 247 -4.73 14.11 -10.87
C GLN A 247 -4.60 13.68 -12.35
N CYS A 248 -3.58 12.87 -12.70
CA CYS A 248 -3.41 12.29 -14.05
C CYS A 248 -4.65 11.55 -14.55
N ARG A 249 -5.41 10.97 -13.62
CA ARG A 249 -6.43 9.98 -13.95
C ARG A 249 -7.85 10.48 -13.68
N ALA A 250 -7.99 11.69 -13.14
CA ALA A 250 -9.26 12.35 -12.86
C ALA A 250 -9.75 13.27 -14.01
N GLY A 251 -9.17 13.17 -15.21
CA GLY A 251 -9.53 14.02 -16.35
C GLY A 251 -9.02 15.47 -16.26
N MET A 252 -8.08 15.77 -15.36
CA MET A 252 -7.39 17.06 -15.31
C MET A 252 -6.09 16.96 -16.13
N ALA A 253 -5.97 17.80 -17.16
CA ALA A 253 -4.84 17.80 -18.08
C ALA A 253 -3.50 17.98 -17.35
N TRP A 254 -2.54 17.11 -17.66
CA TRP A 254 -1.16 17.21 -17.18
C TRP A 254 -0.38 18.29 -17.93
N ARG A 255 0.54 18.97 -17.22
CA ARG A 255 1.70 19.61 -17.86
C ARG A 255 2.72 18.52 -18.22
N GLU A 256 3.41 18.69 -19.34
CA GLU A 256 4.22 17.65 -19.97
C GLU A 256 5.28 17.00 -19.03
N PRO A 257 5.57 15.69 -19.18
CA PRO A 257 6.60 15.01 -18.39
C PRO A 257 8.00 15.59 -18.65
N GLY A 258 8.55 16.34 -17.69
CA GLY A 258 9.89 16.91 -17.81
C GLY A 258 10.07 18.32 -17.24
N THR A 259 8.98 19.03 -16.92
CA THR A 259 9.04 20.39 -16.36
C THR A 259 9.26 20.46 -14.85
N TRP A 260 9.74 19.39 -14.20
CA TRP A 260 10.10 19.42 -12.78
C TRP A 260 11.51 19.99 -12.61
N GLY A 261 11.63 21.29 -12.84
CA GLY A 261 12.86 22.05 -12.71
C GLY A 261 12.92 23.18 -13.73
N LYS A 262 12.84 24.42 -13.23
CA LYS A 262 12.87 25.70 -13.94
C LYS A 262 11.53 26.14 -14.55
N GLU A 263 10.74 26.88 -13.77
CA GLU A 263 10.64 28.34 -13.96
C GLU A 263 9.92 29.01 -12.77
N ARG A 264 10.62 30.02 -12.23
CA ARG A 264 10.16 31.14 -11.40
C ARG A 264 9.52 30.78 -10.05
N GLU A 265 10.38 30.90 -9.04
CA GLU A 265 10.06 31.51 -7.74
C GLU A 265 8.88 32.50 -7.86
N LEU A 266 7.67 32.06 -7.51
CA LEU A 266 6.62 32.97 -7.11
C LEU A 266 6.91 33.35 -5.66
N ILE A 267 7.89 34.24 -5.47
CA ILE A 267 8.00 35.03 -4.26
C ILE A 267 6.77 35.93 -4.26
N ILE A 268 5.78 35.60 -3.42
CA ILE A 268 4.76 36.57 -3.04
C ILE A 268 5.48 37.63 -2.20
N LYS A 269 6.01 38.66 -2.85
CA LYS A 269 6.43 39.90 -2.20
C LYS A 269 5.16 40.64 -1.80
N ASN A 270 4.68 40.39 -0.58
CA ASN A 270 3.66 41.25 -0.02
C ASN A 270 4.34 42.57 0.39
N LYS A 271 4.22 43.60 -0.45
CA LYS A 271 4.53 45.00 -0.11
C LYS A 271 3.30 45.60 0.56
N GLY A 272 3.42 45.94 1.84
CA GLY A 272 2.44 46.79 2.53
C GLY A 272 2.24 46.36 3.99
N PRO A 273 2.36 47.28 4.96
CA PRO A 273 2.49 46.92 6.37
C PRO A 273 1.13 46.49 6.93
N LEU A 274 1.06 45.28 7.49
CA LEU A 274 -0.03 44.97 8.41
C LEU A 274 0.22 45.77 9.69
N LYS A 275 -0.64 46.77 9.89
CA LYS A 275 -0.70 47.61 11.08
C LYS A 275 -0.78 46.73 12.33
N TRP A 276 0.25 46.82 13.17
CA TRP A 276 0.15 46.42 14.56
C TRP A 276 -0.75 47.43 15.27
N GLN A 277 -1.97 47.02 15.65
CA GLN A 277 -2.66 47.70 16.73
C GLN A 277 -2.15 47.09 18.04
N ALA A 278 -1.27 47.83 18.69
CA ALA A 278 -0.83 47.56 20.05
C ALA A 278 -1.68 48.40 21.02
N VAL A 279 -2.34 47.68 21.94
CA VAL A 279 -2.56 47.95 23.39
C VAL A 279 -3.44 49.15 23.83
N PRO A 280 -4.03 49.12 25.06
CA PRO A 280 -3.32 49.22 26.36
C PRO A 280 -3.63 48.05 27.32
N GLY A 281 -2.75 47.63 28.22
CA GLY A 281 -1.96 48.49 29.11
C GLY A 281 -0.44 48.48 28.96
N GLY A 282 0.10 49.65 29.32
CA GLY A 282 1.52 49.97 29.45
C GLY A 282 1.89 51.19 28.64
#